data_AF-A0A5C5TC94-F1
#
_entry.id   AF-A0A5C5TC94-F1
#
_cell.length_a   1.000
_cell.length_b   1.000
_cell.length_c   1.000
_cell.angle_alpha   90.00
_cell.angle_beta   90.00
_cell.angle_gamma   90.00
#
_symmetry.space_group_name_H-M   'P 1'
#
loop_
_entity.id
_entity.type
_entity.pdbx_description
1 polymer ?
#
loop_
_entity_poly.entity_id
_entity_poly.type
_entity_poly.pdbx_seq_one_letter_code
_entity_poly.pdbx_strand_id
1 'polypeptide(L)'
;MPAIAVDPQARDISAPGEINQRTGEFERNLTDLGLSARLKCSLLVEIPDDTGGRNPSFGGICDMQLTSDRSTTIMLCNDTMVGRLTVKAHGFSVDRNALVKFTATNCPGGG
;
A
#
# COMPACT_ATOMS: atom_id res chain seq x y z
N MET A 1 -6.66 -8.07 -24.64
CA MET A 1 -6.08 -8.28 -23.30
C MET A 1 -5.45 -6.96 -22.92
N PRO A 2 -5.97 -6.17 -21.95
CA PRO A 2 -5.32 -4.94 -21.59
C PRO A 2 -4.00 -5.29 -20.90
N ALA A 3 -2.90 -4.80 -21.45
CA ALA A 3 -1.62 -4.81 -20.77
C ALA A 3 -1.84 -4.09 -19.43
N ILE A 4 -1.49 -4.74 -18.33
CA ILE A 4 -1.41 -4.09 -17.03
C ILE A 4 -0.25 -3.10 -17.19
N ALA A 5 -0.56 -1.89 -17.65
CA ALA A 5 0.40 -0.82 -17.74
C ALA A 5 0.89 -0.62 -16.31
N VAL A 6 2.19 -0.84 -16.10
CA VAL A 6 2.84 -0.37 -14.88
C VAL A 6 2.54 1.11 -14.85
N ASP A 7 1.74 1.55 -13.88
CA ASP A 7 1.24 2.91 -13.83
C ASP A 7 2.45 3.86 -13.85
N PRO A 8 2.69 4.56 -14.98
CA PRO A 8 3.90 5.35 -15.15
C PRO A 8 3.91 6.58 -14.24
N GLN A 9 2.79 6.87 -13.57
CA GLN A 9 2.65 8.01 -12.67
C GLN A 9 2.88 7.64 -11.20
N ALA A 10 3.15 6.37 -10.87
CA ALA A 10 3.43 5.97 -9.51
C ALA A 10 4.65 6.72 -8.93
N ARG A 11 4.44 7.51 -7.87
CA ARG A 11 5.48 8.28 -7.16
C ARG A 11 6.01 7.48 -5.98
N ASP A 12 7.34 7.39 -5.85
CA ASP A 12 7.95 6.81 -4.65
C ASP A 12 7.86 7.76 -3.47
N ILE A 13 7.27 7.30 -2.38
CA ILE A 13 7.27 8.02 -1.12
C ILE A 13 8.55 7.64 -0.38
N SER A 14 9.55 8.50 -0.49
CA SER A 14 10.83 8.36 0.23
C SER A 14 10.94 9.32 1.43
N ALA A 15 9.98 10.24 1.59
CA ALA A 15 10.00 11.22 2.66
C ALA A 15 9.63 10.57 4.00
N PRO A 16 10.51 10.56 5.02
CA PRO A 16 10.26 9.84 6.27
C PRO A 16 9.01 10.32 7.02
N GLY A 17 8.67 11.62 6.90
CA GLY A 17 7.43 12.16 7.46
C GLY A 17 6.18 11.57 6.81
N GLU A 18 6.19 11.46 5.48
CA GLU A 18 5.08 10.90 4.69
C GLU A 18 5.00 9.38 4.88
N ILE A 19 6.14 8.67 4.92
CA ILE A 19 6.22 7.25 5.27
C ILE A 19 5.56 6.99 6.62
N ASN A 20 5.94 7.76 7.66
CA ASN A 20 5.39 7.58 9.00
C ASN A 20 3.89 7.90 9.05
N GLN A 21 3.45 8.95 8.35
CA GLN A 21 2.04 9.31 8.27
C GLN A 21 1.22 8.19 7.63
N ARG A 22 1.64 7.69 6.46
CA ARG A 22 0.96 6.61 5.74
C ARG A 22 1.00 5.30 6.50
N THR A 23 2.13 4.97 7.12
CA THR A 23 2.27 3.80 7.99
C THR A 23 1.25 3.87 9.13
N GLY A 24 1.13 5.02 9.80
CA GLY A 24 0.14 5.22 10.85
C GLY A 24 -1.31 5.13 10.37
N GLU A 25 -1.61 5.59 9.15
CA GLU A 25 -2.93 5.39 8.52
C GLU A 25 -3.22 3.90 8.30
N PHE A 26 -2.25 3.13 7.80
CA PHE A 26 -2.42 1.69 7.65
C PHE A 26 -2.59 0.96 8.98
N GLU A 27 -1.84 1.34 10.03
CA GLU A 27 -2.00 0.77 11.38
C GLU A 27 -3.39 1.05 11.95
N ARG A 28 -3.92 2.26 11.73
CA ARG A 28 -5.30 2.61 12.12
C ARG A 28 -6.31 1.76 11.37
N ASN A 29 -6.18 1.65 10.05
CA ASN A 29 -7.10 0.83 9.25
C ASN A 29 -7.05 -0.65 9.65
N LEU A 30 -5.87 -1.19 9.96
CA LEU A 30 -5.75 -2.55 10.51
C LEU A 30 -6.42 -2.67 11.88
N THR A 31 -6.24 -1.67 12.75
CA THR A 31 -6.88 -1.62 14.06
C THR A 31 -8.40 -1.55 13.95
N ASP A 32 -8.93 -0.78 13.00
CA ASP A 32 -10.37 -0.69 12.71
C ASP A 32 -10.94 -2.03 12.21
N LEU A 33 -10.10 -2.85 11.55
CA LEU A 33 -10.40 -4.24 11.18
C LEU A 33 -10.20 -5.24 12.34
N GLY A 34 -9.84 -4.77 13.53
CA GLY A 34 -9.59 -5.61 14.72
C GLY A 34 -8.18 -6.21 14.80
N LEU A 35 -7.24 -5.77 13.96
CA LEU A 35 -5.86 -6.21 13.94
C LEU A 35 -4.95 -5.15 14.57
N SER A 36 -4.64 -5.29 15.86
CA SER A 36 -3.61 -4.48 16.53
C SER A 36 -2.22 -4.94 16.12
N ALA A 37 -1.78 -4.50 14.94
CA ALA A 37 -0.45 -4.77 14.40
C ALA A 37 0.36 -3.48 14.31
N ARG A 38 1.65 -3.56 14.60
CA ARG A 38 2.58 -2.48 14.22
C ARG A 38 3.06 -2.70 12.80
N LEU A 39 3.09 -1.66 12.00
CA LEU A 39 3.61 -1.67 10.65
C LEU A 39 4.91 -0.88 10.60
N LYS A 40 5.89 -1.40 9.88
CA LYS A 40 7.11 -0.68 9.52
C LYS A 40 7.29 -0.69 8.02
N CYS A 41 6.83 0.36 7.36
CA CYS A 41 6.93 0.47 5.92
C CYS A 41 8.33 0.91 5.49
N SER A 42 8.96 0.11 4.63
CA SER A 42 10.28 0.40 4.06
C SER A 42 10.17 0.96 2.65
N LEU A 43 9.08 0.64 1.94
CA LEU A 43 8.83 1.09 0.58
C LEU A 43 7.37 1.50 0.47
N LEU A 44 7.11 2.71 -0.03
CA LEU A 44 5.77 3.21 -0.30
C LEU A 44 5.73 3.84 -1.68
N VAL A 45 4.60 3.64 -2.35
CA VAL A 45 4.29 4.26 -3.65
C VAL A 45 2.92 4.89 -3.59
N GLU A 46 2.80 6.06 -4.18
CA GLU A 46 1.54 6.76 -4.44
C GLU A 46 1.20 6.54 -5.91
N ILE A 47 0.05 5.94 -6.19
CA ILE A 47 -0.50 5.85 -7.54
C ILE A 47 -1.55 6.97 -7.66
N PRO A 48 -1.28 8.02 -8.46
CA PRO A 48 -2.27 9.03 -8.74
C PRO A 48 -3.39 8.44 -9.59
N ASP A 49 -4.57 9.02 -9.43
CA ASP A 49 -5.77 8.63 -10.16
C ASP A 49 -5.76 9.23 -11.58
N ASP A 50 -6.15 8.44 -12.59
CA ASP A 50 -6.20 8.84 -14.00
C ASP A 50 -7.20 9.98 -14.28
N THR A 51 -8.14 10.24 -13.36
CA THR A 51 -9.18 11.27 -13.47
C THR A 51 -8.75 12.65 -12.97
N GLY A 52 -7.48 12.84 -12.57
CA GLY A 52 -6.90 14.17 -12.40
C GLY A 52 -7.38 14.96 -11.17
N GLY A 53 -7.87 14.31 -10.11
CA GLY A 53 -8.33 15.05 -8.95
C GLY A 53 -8.60 14.27 -7.67
N ARG A 54 -7.68 14.45 -6.72
CA ARG A 54 -7.87 14.48 -5.25
C ARG A 54 -7.69 13.20 -4.42
N ASN A 55 -7.75 11.99 -4.96
CA ASN A 55 -7.66 10.77 -4.14
C ASN A 55 -6.72 9.69 -4.73
N PRO A 56 -5.40 9.83 -4.54
CA PRO A 56 -4.46 8.80 -4.95
C PRO A 56 -4.64 7.49 -4.15
N SER A 57 -4.30 6.37 -4.79
CA SER A 57 -4.18 5.06 -4.15
C SER A 57 -2.77 4.87 -3.61
N PHE A 58 -2.63 4.31 -2.42
CA PHE A 58 -1.32 4.12 -1.79
C PHE A 58 -0.96 2.64 -1.71
N GLY A 59 0.21 2.29 -2.20
CA GLY A 59 0.83 0.98 -2.00
C GLY A 59 1.98 1.08 -1.00
N GLY A 60 2.13 0.08 -0.13
CA GLY A 60 3.27 -0.04 0.77
C GLY A 60 3.75 -1.48 0.91
N ILE A 61 5.06 -1.65 1.05
CA ILE A 61 5.65 -2.87 1.61
C ILE A 61 6.07 -2.55 3.04
N CYS A 62 5.44 -3.25 3.97
CA CYS A 62 5.58 -2.99 5.39
C CYS A 62 5.81 -4.28 6.14
N ASP A 63 6.70 -4.26 7.12
CA ASP A 63 6.83 -5.34 8.06
C ASP A 63 5.75 -5.22 9.12
N MET A 64 4.82 -6.16 9.11
CA MET A 64 3.74 -6.25 10.08
C MET A 64 4.17 -7.10 11.26
N GLN A 65 4.14 -6.51 12.45
CA GLN A 65 4.42 -7.17 13.72
C GLN A 65 3.11 -7.30 14.51
N LEU A 66 2.57 -8.51 14.54
CA LEU A 66 1.38 -8.87 15.32
C LEU A 66 1.74 -9.27 16.76
N THR A 67 2.92 -9.85 16.95
CA THR A 67 3.45 -10.32 18.24
C THR A 67 4.93 -10.00 18.33
N SER A 68 5.47 -9.76 19.53
CA SER A 68 6.86 -9.33 19.74
C SER A 68 7.92 -10.20 19.05
N ASP A 69 7.65 -11.49 18.83
CA ASP A 69 8.63 -12.44 18.26
C ASP A 69 8.56 -12.62 16.74
N ARG A 70 7.53 -12.10 16.04
CA ARG A 70 7.38 -12.33 14.61
C ARG A 70 6.93 -11.09 13.85
N SER A 71 7.82 -10.58 13.02
CA SER A 71 7.50 -9.67 11.91
C SER A 71 7.26 -10.48 10.64
N THR A 72 6.22 -10.12 9.91
CA THR A 72 5.94 -10.64 8.57
C THR A 72 5.95 -9.48 7.61
N THR A 73 6.82 -9.53 6.61
CA THR A 73 6.76 -8.58 5.51
C THR A 73 5.45 -8.79 4.77
N ILE A 74 4.68 -7.72 4.63
CA ILE A 74 3.42 -7.71 3.90
C ILE A 74 3.47 -6.62 2.82
N MET A 75 2.82 -6.90 1.70
CA MET A 75 2.52 -5.94 0.67
C MET A 75 1.07 -5.52 0.83
N LEU A 76 0.80 -4.24 0.90
CA LEU A 76 -0.54 -3.73 1.14
C LEU A 76 -0.83 -2.53 0.25
N CYS A 77 -2.10 -2.34 -0.08
CA CYS A 77 -2.57 -1.14 -0.76
C CYS A 77 -3.84 -0.63 -0.10
N ASN A 78 -4.02 0.68 -0.09
CA ASN A 78 -5.22 1.34 0.37
C ASN A 78 -5.75 2.26 -0.72
N ASP A 79 -6.96 1.93 -1.16
CA ASP A 79 -7.79 2.80 -1.97
C ASP A 79 -8.63 3.68 -1.04
N THR A 80 -8.29 4.97 -1.01
CA THR A 80 -8.95 5.96 -0.16
C THR A 80 -10.37 6.28 -0.62
N MET A 81 -10.76 5.99 -1.87
CA MET A 81 -12.11 6.21 -2.39
C MET A 81 -13.08 5.11 -1.99
N VAL A 82 -12.62 3.85 -1.99
CA VAL A 82 -13.47 2.69 -1.67
C VAL A 82 -13.33 2.27 -0.20
N GLY A 83 -12.32 2.80 0.52
CA GLY A 83 -11.93 2.30 1.84
C GLY A 83 -11.40 0.86 1.75
N ARG A 84 -10.82 0.50 0.60
CA ARG A 84 -10.39 -0.87 0.32
C ARG A 84 -8.93 -1.02 0.71
N LEU A 85 -8.71 -1.54 1.91
CA LEU A 85 -7.40 -2.03 2.33
C LEU A 85 -7.23 -3.48 1.86
N THR A 86 -6.27 -3.71 0.96
CA THR A 86 -5.88 -5.06 0.55
C THR A 86 -4.51 -5.38 1.11
N VAL A 87 -4.37 -6.52 1.78
CA VAL A 87 -3.10 -6.97 2.37
C VAL A 87 -2.72 -8.33 1.78
N LYS A 88 -1.44 -8.47 1.41
CA LYS A 88 -0.84 -9.68 0.88
C LYS A 88 0.39 -10.03 1.70
N ALA A 89 0.31 -11.11 2.48
CA ALA A 89 1.38 -11.53 3.39
C ALA A 89 2.33 -12.59 2.82
N HIS A 90 1.98 -13.22 1.68
CA HIS A 90 2.79 -14.27 1.05
C HIS A 90 2.70 -14.21 -0.48
N GLY A 91 3.68 -14.81 -1.17
CA GLY A 91 3.66 -14.95 -2.64
C GLY A 91 3.76 -13.62 -3.37
N PHE A 92 4.53 -12.66 -2.83
CA PHE A 92 4.84 -11.39 -3.46
C PHE A 92 6.36 -11.17 -3.45
N SER A 93 6.83 -10.39 -4.41
CA SER A 93 8.22 -9.97 -4.49
C SER A 93 8.37 -8.61 -3.83
N VAL A 94 9.44 -8.43 -3.04
CA VAL A 94 9.74 -7.16 -2.35
C VAL A 94 10.42 -6.21 -3.34
N ASP A 95 9.66 -5.75 -4.32
CA ASP A 95 10.16 -4.82 -5.33
C ASP A 95 9.11 -3.78 -5.72
N ARG A 96 9.60 -2.61 -6.12
CA ARG A 96 8.76 -1.46 -6.50
C ARG A 96 7.78 -1.82 -7.61
N ASN A 97 8.22 -2.57 -8.62
CA ASN A 97 7.40 -2.88 -9.78
C ASN A 97 6.24 -3.83 -9.41
N ALA A 98 6.53 -4.84 -8.59
CA ALA A 98 5.53 -5.72 -8.01
C ALA A 98 4.54 -4.95 -7.13
N LEU A 99 5.00 -3.98 -6.33
CA LEU A 99 4.13 -3.15 -5.51
C LEU A 99 3.21 -2.27 -6.36
N VAL A 100 3.74 -1.57 -7.38
CA VAL A 100 2.95 -0.74 -8.29
C VAL A 100 1.92 -1.60 -9.01
N LYS A 101 2.33 -2.76 -9.55
CA LYS A 101 1.43 -3.69 -10.22
C LYS A 101 0.36 -4.23 -9.27
N PHE A 102 0.71 -4.58 -8.05
CA PHE A 102 -0.22 -5.07 -7.03
C PHE A 102 -1.25 -3.99 -6.69
N THR A 103 -0.79 -2.76 -6.46
CA THR A 103 -1.62 -1.61 -6.10
C THR A 103 -2.57 -1.28 -7.25
N ALA A 104 -2.08 -1.15 -8.49
CA ALA A 104 -2.91 -0.91 -9.66
C ALA A 104 -3.93 -2.03 -9.93
N THR A 105 -3.64 -3.28 -9.54
CA THR A 105 -4.55 -4.42 -9.75
C THR A 105 -5.62 -4.54 -8.66
N ASN A 106 -5.27 -4.28 -7.39
CA ASN A 106 -6.15 -4.53 -6.23
C ASN A 106 -6.81 -3.25 -5.69
N CYS A 107 -6.13 -2.13 -5.87
CA CYS A 107 -6.52 -0.78 -5.46
C CYS A 107 -6.36 0.18 -6.65
N PRO A 108 -6.98 -0.09 -7.82
CA PRO A 108 -6.94 0.84 -8.95
C PRO A 108 -7.45 2.19 -8.47
N GLY A 109 -6.63 3.23 -8.60
CA GLY A 109 -7.11 4.59 -8.41
C GLY A 109 -8.14 4.86 -9.50
N GLY A 110 -9.38 5.08 -9.11
CA GLY A 110 -10.47 5.38 -10.05
C GLY A 110 -11.25 4.13 -10.41
N GLY A 111 -12.54 4.15 -10.08
CA GLY A 111 -13.49 3.10 -10.47
C GLY A 111 -13.81 3.12 -11.95
#